data_AF-A0A7K0BPT0-F1
#
_entry.id   AF-A0A7K0BPT0-F1
#
_cell.length_a   1.000
_cell.length_b   1.000
_cell.length_c   1.000
_cell.angle_alpha   90.00
_cell.angle_beta   90.00
_cell.angle_gamma   90.00
#
_symmetry.space_group_name_H-M   'P 1'
#
loop_
_entity.id
_entity.type
_entity.pdbx_description
1 polymer ?
#
loop_
_entity_poly.entity_id
_entity_poly.type
_entity_poly.pdbx_seq_one_letter_code
_entity_poly.pdbx_strand_id
1 'polypeptide(L)'
;MTTDCTTSVLRDLLRVYDHRFLALERSQRDRLVEGTRRAIGEEGLSEAVRAGLPAAYRLRAFCIQHGLREELERLIGDEAAGSPAGAVVVGGRVYAMYPYLRGVSRQDVDITAEIGVEHRADAVAWQGQGEVRVRGAARLERVETHRTAVDLVLRERESKAEHRVAAETGEDGFTAVADMTAAGPGRWDLFVAATALGITREARFGTVRGPALKDEPLRRALGDGLTATVYFTKGGHLAVHVRPAPAPPPLRTKIIRRLAR
;
A
#
# COMPACT_ATOMS: atom_id res chain seq x y z
N MET A 1 3.08 18.61 30.50
CA MET A 1 2.47 18.08 29.26
C MET A 1 2.91 16.64 29.10
N THR A 2 1.99 15.73 28.78
CA THR A 2 2.33 14.34 28.46
C THR A 2 3.03 14.29 27.09
N THR A 3 3.90 13.31 26.89
CA THR A 3 4.65 13.11 25.62
C THR A 3 3.73 13.09 24.40
N ASP A 4 2.54 12.51 24.53
CA ASP A 4 1.53 12.44 23.46
C ASP A 4 0.98 13.82 23.06
N CYS A 5 0.78 14.71 24.03
CA CYS A 5 0.32 16.07 23.77
C CYS A 5 1.37 16.87 22.99
N THR A 6 2.64 16.76 23.38
CA THR A 6 3.76 17.40 22.68
C THR A 6 3.90 16.88 21.24
N THR A 7 3.82 15.56 21.04
CA THR A 7 3.87 14.94 19.71
C THR A 7 2.72 15.43 18.82
N SER A 8 1.50 15.54 19.36
CA SER A 8 0.34 16.05 18.60
C SER A 8 0.52 17.51 18.18
N VAL A 9 0.98 18.37 19.10
CA VAL A 9 1.20 19.80 18.80
C VAL A 9 2.26 19.98 17.72
N LEU A 10 3.40 19.27 17.85
CA LEU A 10 4.48 19.35 16.86
C LEU A 10 4.04 18.76 15.51
N ARG A 11 3.22 17.70 15.52
CA ARG A 11 2.61 17.17 14.30
C ARG A 11 1.76 18.22 13.58
N ASP A 12 0.85 18.90 14.31
CA ASP A 12 -0.02 19.92 13.72
C ASP A 12 0.77 21.12 13.21
N LEU A 13 1.80 21.51 13.95
CA LEU A 13 2.70 22.59 13.59
C LEU A 13 3.51 22.23 12.31
N LEU A 14 4.04 21.02 12.20
CA LEU A 14 4.81 20.59 11.03
C LEU A 14 3.93 20.28 9.80
N ARG A 15 2.64 20.00 10.01
CA ARG A 15 1.67 19.73 8.94
C ARG A 15 1.45 20.94 8.02
N VAL A 16 1.59 22.17 8.52
CA VAL A 16 1.34 23.40 7.73
C VAL A 16 2.35 23.61 6.60
N TYR A 17 3.49 22.93 6.65
CA TYR A 17 4.54 22.93 5.62
C TYR A 17 4.14 22.03 4.45
N ASP A 18 3.09 22.41 3.72
CA ASP A 18 2.61 21.73 2.52
C ASP A 18 2.65 22.68 1.31
N HIS A 19 2.00 22.32 0.19
CA HIS A 19 1.94 23.18 -1.00
C HIS A 19 1.46 24.61 -0.72
N ARG A 20 0.65 24.84 0.34
CA ARG A 20 0.18 26.17 0.73
C ARG A 20 1.31 27.01 1.33
N PHE A 21 2.27 26.40 2.02
CA PHE A 21 3.47 27.07 2.49
C PHE A 21 4.28 27.64 1.31
N LEU A 22 4.39 26.88 0.21
CA LEU A 22 5.09 27.33 -1.00
C LEU A 22 4.39 28.51 -1.69
N ALA A 23 3.06 28.59 -1.55
CA ALA A 23 2.25 29.69 -2.08
C ALA A 23 2.35 31.00 -1.27
N LEU A 24 2.94 30.98 -0.07
CA LEU A 24 3.14 32.17 0.75
C LEU A 24 4.23 33.08 0.17
N GLU A 25 4.12 34.37 0.47
CA GLU A 25 5.20 35.31 0.22
C GLU A 25 6.44 34.94 1.05
N ARG A 26 7.63 35.26 0.54
CA ARG A 26 8.91 34.96 1.22
C ARG A 26 8.93 35.48 2.66
N SER A 27 8.44 36.70 2.89
CA SER A 27 8.39 37.31 4.23
C SER A 27 7.48 36.56 5.21
N GLN A 28 6.44 35.91 4.71
CA GLN A 28 5.52 35.10 5.50
C GLN A 28 6.11 33.72 5.79
N ARG A 29 6.77 33.10 4.79
CA ARG A 29 7.52 31.84 4.98
C ARG A 29 8.60 31.99 6.03
N ASP A 30 9.39 33.07 5.95
CA ASP A 30 10.47 33.33 6.89
C ASP A 30 9.95 33.48 8.33
N ARG A 31 8.86 34.22 8.52
CA ARG A 31 8.21 34.37 9.83
C ARG A 31 7.71 33.04 10.39
N LEU A 32 7.11 32.21 9.54
CA LEU A 32 6.60 30.90 9.94
C LEU A 32 7.72 29.94 10.31
N VAL A 33 8.77 29.85 9.49
CA VAL A 33 9.97 29.04 9.77
C VAL A 33 10.63 29.47 11.07
N GLU A 34 10.78 30.76 11.31
CA GLU A 34 11.36 31.28 12.55
C GLU A 34 10.48 30.99 13.78
N GLY A 35 9.16 31.16 13.67
CA GLY A 35 8.22 30.80 14.73
C GLY A 35 8.29 29.31 15.10
N THR A 36 8.35 28.44 14.08
CA THR A 36 8.50 26.99 14.28
C THR A 36 9.85 26.62 14.88
N ARG A 37 10.94 27.24 14.43
CA ARG A 37 12.27 27.01 15.01
C ARG A 37 12.27 27.28 16.52
N ARG A 38 11.65 28.38 16.95
CA ARG A 38 11.50 28.72 18.38
C ARG A 38 10.65 27.70 19.14
N ALA A 39 9.61 27.17 18.51
CA ALA A 39 8.75 26.16 19.12
C ALA A 39 9.44 24.80 19.27
N ILE A 40 10.31 24.43 18.31
CA ILE A 40 11.13 23.21 18.37
C ILE A 40 12.26 23.37 19.40
N GLY A 41 12.87 24.56 19.46
CA GLY A 41 13.99 24.86 20.34
C GLY A 41 15.34 24.39 19.78
N GLU A 42 16.43 24.83 20.40
CA GLU A 42 17.81 24.51 20.00
C GLU A 42 18.14 23.03 20.15
N GLU A 43 17.58 22.37 21.15
CA GLU A 43 17.77 20.93 21.41
C GLU A 43 17.11 20.04 20.34
N GLY A 44 16.16 20.58 19.58
CA GLY A 44 15.45 19.84 18.55
C GLY A 44 14.36 18.92 19.08
N LEU A 45 13.96 17.95 18.25
CA LEU A 45 12.97 16.96 18.63
C LEU A 45 13.53 15.98 19.67
N SER A 46 12.81 15.78 20.77
CA SER A 46 13.11 14.69 21.70
C SER A 46 12.95 13.33 21.03
N GLU A 47 13.62 12.30 21.55
CA GLU A 47 13.57 10.94 20.99
C GLU A 47 12.15 10.39 20.90
N ALA A 48 11.34 10.61 21.94
CA ALA A 48 9.96 10.14 21.99
C ALA A 48 9.06 10.85 20.95
N VAL A 49 9.25 12.15 20.75
CA VAL A 49 8.55 12.90 19.69
C VAL A 49 9.00 12.41 18.33
N ARG A 50 10.31 12.24 18.11
CA ARG A 50 10.87 11.76 16.85
C ARG A 50 10.28 10.39 16.49
N ALA A 51 10.19 9.46 17.44
CA ALA A 51 9.59 8.13 17.22
C ALA A 51 8.09 8.18 16.86
N GLY A 52 7.35 9.20 17.32
CA GLY A 52 5.92 9.38 17.03
C GLY A 52 5.61 10.16 15.74
N LEU A 53 6.63 10.71 15.07
CA LEU A 53 6.48 11.54 13.88
C LEU A 53 6.84 10.77 12.59
N PRO A 54 6.06 10.95 11.50
CA PRO A 54 6.46 10.50 10.17
C PRO A 54 7.81 11.10 9.73
N ALA A 55 8.54 10.41 8.85
CA ALA A 55 9.86 10.84 8.38
C ALA A 55 9.81 12.23 7.73
N ALA A 56 8.76 12.51 6.94
CA ALA A 56 8.53 13.83 6.36
C ALA A 56 8.58 14.95 7.41
N TYR A 57 7.96 14.74 8.57
CA TYR A 57 7.89 15.75 9.63
C TYR A 57 9.22 15.85 10.39
N ARG A 58 9.90 14.73 10.62
CA ARG A 58 11.26 14.70 11.17
C ARG A 58 12.23 15.49 10.28
N LEU A 59 12.16 15.31 8.97
CA LEU A 59 12.98 16.03 7.98
C LEU A 59 12.65 17.52 7.91
N ARG A 60 11.36 17.89 7.95
CA ARG A 60 10.96 19.32 8.03
C ARG A 60 11.51 19.98 9.29
N ALA A 61 11.41 19.31 10.44
CA ALA A 61 11.96 19.80 11.70
C ALA A 61 13.48 19.98 11.61
N PHE A 62 14.20 18.99 11.04
CA PHE A 62 15.63 19.07 10.77
C PHE A 62 15.97 20.30 9.91
N CYS A 63 15.30 20.49 8.78
CA CYS A 63 15.57 21.64 7.91
C CYS A 63 15.33 22.98 8.62
N ILE A 64 14.26 23.07 9.41
CA ILE A 64 13.92 24.31 10.13
C ILE A 64 14.97 24.60 11.22
N GLN A 65 15.35 23.59 12.01
CA GLN A 65 16.35 23.71 13.07
C GLN A 65 17.72 24.13 12.52
N HIS A 66 18.13 23.60 11.36
CA HIS A 66 19.42 23.89 10.75
C HIS A 66 19.42 25.05 9.74
N GLY A 67 18.30 25.76 9.58
CA GLY A 67 18.22 26.91 8.67
C GLY A 67 18.27 26.56 7.17
N LEU A 68 17.97 25.30 6.82
CA LEU A 68 18.00 24.76 5.46
C LEU A 68 16.70 25.06 4.71
N ARG A 69 16.47 26.35 4.42
CA ARG A 69 15.20 26.82 3.84
C ARG A 69 14.98 26.32 2.41
N GLU A 70 16.00 26.36 1.57
CA GLU A 70 15.88 25.96 0.17
C GLU A 70 15.59 24.45 0.08
N GLU A 71 16.23 23.66 0.94
CA GLU A 71 16.02 22.23 1.05
C GLU A 71 14.65 21.91 1.66
N LEU A 72 14.16 22.69 2.62
CA LEU A 72 12.78 22.58 3.13
C LEU A 72 11.77 22.81 2.01
N GLU A 73 11.93 23.88 1.23
CA GLU A 73 11.04 24.20 0.11
C GLU A 73 11.08 23.11 -0.96
N ARG A 74 12.27 22.58 -1.27
CA ARG A 74 12.45 21.47 -2.20
C ARG A 74 11.79 20.19 -1.69
N LEU A 75 11.99 19.83 -0.42
CA LEU A 75 11.37 18.67 0.21
C LEU A 75 9.83 18.74 0.11
N ILE A 76 9.26 19.90 0.44
CA ILE A 76 7.81 20.13 0.34
C ILE A 76 7.35 20.07 -1.12
N GLY A 77 8.14 20.58 -2.05
CA GLY A 77 7.88 20.51 -3.49
C GLY A 77 7.84 19.08 -4.01
N ASP A 78 8.84 18.26 -3.67
CA ASP A 78 8.93 16.84 -4.04
C ASP A 78 7.73 16.05 -3.50
N GLU A 79 7.34 16.30 -2.24
CA GLU A 79 6.18 15.69 -1.60
C GLU A 79 4.86 16.12 -2.25
N ALA A 80 4.69 17.42 -2.53
CA ALA A 80 3.48 17.95 -3.18
C ALA A 80 3.31 17.43 -4.61
N ALA A 81 4.42 17.16 -5.31
CA ALA A 81 4.41 16.54 -6.64
C ALA A 81 4.13 15.03 -6.60
N GLY A 82 4.07 14.40 -5.42
CA GLY A 82 3.92 12.95 -5.29
C GLY A 82 5.16 12.18 -5.75
N SER A 83 6.33 12.82 -5.77
CA SER A 83 7.60 12.25 -6.22
C SER A 83 8.59 12.18 -5.05
N PRO A 84 8.29 11.42 -3.98
CA PRO A 84 9.18 11.32 -2.84
C PRO A 84 10.52 10.70 -3.27
N ALA A 85 11.61 11.17 -2.68
CA ALA A 85 12.93 10.68 -3.05
C ALA A 85 13.07 9.18 -2.80
N GLY A 86 13.92 8.52 -3.60
CA GLY A 86 14.21 7.08 -3.47
C GLY A 86 14.71 6.69 -2.08
N ALA A 87 14.80 5.39 -1.83
CA ALA A 87 15.20 4.84 -0.55
C ALA A 87 16.24 3.74 -0.71
N VAL A 88 17.11 3.61 0.29
CA VAL A 88 18.12 2.55 0.37
C VAL A 88 17.81 1.61 1.51
N VAL A 89 18.10 0.32 1.30
CA VAL A 89 17.95 -0.71 2.33
C VAL A 89 19.32 -1.02 2.92
N VAL A 90 19.47 -0.83 4.24
CA VAL A 90 20.70 -1.12 4.97
C VAL A 90 20.35 -1.85 6.26
N GLY A 91 20.86 -3.09 6.42
CA GLY A 91 20.68 -3.88 7.63
C GLY A 91 19.21 -4.14 7.99
N GLY A 92 18.35 -4.39 7.00
CA GLY A 92 16.93 -4.65 7.22
C GLY A 92 16.10 -3.40 7.58
N ARG A 93 16.64 -2.20 7.35
CA ARG A 93 15.92 -0.92 7.51
C ARG A 93 15.95 -0.14 6.21
N VAL A 94 14.88 0.61 5.96
CA VAL A 94 14.67 1.43 4.76
C VAL A 94 14.88 2.89 5.12
N TYR A 95 15.79 3.57 4.43
CA TYR A 95 16.12 4.97 4.68
C TYR A 95 15.85 5.81 3.44
N ALA A 96 15.08 6.88 3.61
CA ALA A 96 14.84 7.86 2.56
C ALA A 96 16.15 8.58 2.19
N MET A 97 16.40 8.73 0.90
CA MET A 97 17.59 9.38 0.37
C MET A 97 17.21 10.70 -0.27
N TYR A 98 17.53 11.81 0.41
CA TYR A 98 17.42 13.16 -0.14
C TYR A 98 18.84 13.68 -0.40
N PRO A 99 19.36 13.62 -1.65
CA PRO A 99 20.77 13.95 -1.93
C PRO A 99 21.19 15.39 -1.54
N TYR A 100 20.21 16.30 -1.46
CA TYR A 100 20.40 17.68 -1.04
C TYR A 100 20.39 17.89 0.48
N LEU A 101 20.03 16.88 1.28
CA LEU A 101 20.07 16.94 2.74
C LEU A 101 21.29 16.19 3.27
N ARG A 102 22.23 16.93 3.87
CA ARG A 102 23.43 16.39 4.52
C ARG A 102 23.30 16.46 6.04
N GLY A 103 23.95 15.54 6.75
CA GLY A 103 24.00 15.55 8.22
C GLY A 103 22.73 15.07 8.92
N VAL A 104 21.73 14.59 8.18
CA VAL A 104 20.50 14.04 8.76
C VAL A 104 20.80 12.73 9.49
N SER A 105 20.25 12.57 10.69
CA SER A 105 20.41 11.34 11.45
C SER A 105 19.70 10.18 10.76
N ARG A 106 20.23 8.95 10.89
CA ARG A 106 19.54 7.75 10.37
C ARG A 106 18.13 7.60 10.94
N GLN A 107 17.92 8.04 12.17
CA GLN A 107 16.63 8.00 12.83
C GLN A 107 15.63 8.97 12.19
N ASP A 108 16.05 10.05 11.53
CA ASP A 108 15.14 11.01 10.88
C ASP A 108 14.79 10.61 9.45
N VAL A 109 15.66 9.85 8.77
CA VAL A 109 15.40 9.31 7.42
C VAL A 109 14.85 7.87 7.42
N ASP A 110 14.76 7.20 8.56
CA ASP A 110 14.19 5.86 8.61
C ASP A 110 12.69 5.87 8.29
N ILE A 111 12.32 5.19 7.21
CA ILE A 111 10.95 5.02 6.71
C ILE A 111 10.52 3.56 6.72
N THR A 112 11.21 2.69 7.46
CA THR A 112 10.96 1.25 7.50
C THR A 112 9.49 0.97 7.81
N ALA A 113 8.91 1.64 8.80
CA ALA A 113 7.49 1.46 9.17
C ALA A 113 6.51 2.15 8.20
N GLU A 114 6.99 3.06 7.36
CA GLU A 114 6.19 3.89 6.47
C GLU A 114 6.18 3.36 5.02
N ILE A 115 7.08 2.43 4.68
CA ILE A 115 7.19 1.90 3.33
C ILE A 115 6.01 0.98 2.99
N GLY A 116 5.27 1.35 1.93
CA GLY A 116 4.14 0.58 1.42
C GLY A 116 4.51 -0.35 0.26
N VAL A 117 3.47 -0.83 -0.42
CA VAL A 117 3.57 -1.60 -1.66
C VAL A 117 2.82 -0.85 -2.75
N GLU A 118 3.55 -0.41 -3.78
CA GLU A 118 2.95 0.03 -5.03
C GLU A 118 2.46 -1.20 -5.79
N HIS A 119 1.19 -1.21 -6.17
CA HIS A 119 0.62 -2.34 -6.90
C HIS A 119 -0.38 -1.90 -7.96
N ARG A 120 -0.60 -2.76 -8.95
CA ARG A 120 -1.62 -2.60 -9.99
C ARG A 120 -2.13 -3.97 -10.42
N ALA A 121 -3.45 -4.15 -10.50
CA ALA A 121 -4.05 -5.35 -11.06
C ALA A 121 -4.27 -5.17 -12.55
N ASP A 122 -3.70 -6.07 -13.36
CA ASP A 122 -3.73 -5.96 -14.83
C ASP A 122 -4.68 -6.97 -15.47
N ALA A 123 -4.78 -8.18 -14.92
CA ALA A 123 -5.72 -9.19 -15.39
C ALA A 123 -6.12 -10.16 -14.28
N VAL A 124 -7.38 -10.61 -14.31
CA VAL A 124 -7.85 -11.73 -13.49
C VAL A 124 -8.71 -12.64 -14.34
N ALA A 125 -8.41 -13.92 -14.37
CA ALA A 125 -9.14 -14.89 -15.17
C ALA A 125 -9.16 -16.26 -14.50
N TRP A 126 -10.19 -17.04 -14.77
CA TRP A 126 -10.21 -18.46 -14.42
C TRP A 126 -9.33 -19.25 -15.39
N GLN A 127 -8.51 -20.13 -14.85
CA GLN A 127 -7.73 -21.14 -15.56
C GLN A 127 -8.16 -22.53 -15.05
N GLY A 128 -8.36 -23.49 -15.97
CA GLY A 128 -8.79 -24.84 -15.60
C GLY A 128 -10.11 -24.91 -14.80
N GLN A 129 -10.21 -25.90 -13.91
CA GLN A 129 -11.41 -26.23 -13.12
C GLN A 129 -11.42 -25.69 -11.69
N GLY A 130 -10.55 -24.73 -11.37
CA GLY A 130 -10.57 -24.12 -10.04
C GLY A 130 -9.48 -23.09 -9.75
N GLU A 131 -8.61 -22.84 -10.72
CA GLU A 131 -7.49 -21.94 -10.55
C GLU A 131 -7.87 -20.53 -10.99
N VAL A 132 -7.56 -19.53 -10.17
CA VAL A 132 -7.63 -18.13 -10.57
C VAL A 132 -6.24 -17.63 -10.90
N ARG A 133 -6.04 -17.23 -12.16
CA ARG A 133 -4.83 -16.56 -12.62
C ARG A 133 -4.98 -15.07 -12.39
N VAL A 134 -4.05 -14.49 -11.64
CA VAL A 134 -3.94 -13.06 -11.37
C VAL A 134 -2.64 -12.55 -11.98
N ARG A 135 -2.71 -11.45 -12.73
CA ARG A 135 -1.55 -10.71 -13.23
C ARG A 135 -1.59 -9.27 -12.75
N GLY A 136 -0.42 -8.71 -12.52
CA GLY A 136 -0.29 -7.31 -12.12
C GLY A 136 1.14 -6.90 -11.87
N ALA A 137 1.34 -5.73 -11.27
CA ALA A 137 2.61 -5.29 -10.75
C ALA A 137 2.53 -5.14 -9.22
N ALA A 138 3.62 -5.44 -8.52
CA ALA A 138 3.78 -5.18 -7.10
C ALA A 138 5.26 -4.94 -6.79
N ARG A 139 5.58 -3.86 -6.07
CA ARG A 139 6.92 -3.52 -5.62
C ARG A 139 6.88 -2.71 -4.33
N LEU A 140 7.96 -2.71 -3.55
CA LEU A 140 8.08 -1.79 -2.43
C LEU A 140 8.14 -0.35 -2.96
N GLU A 141 7.41 0.55 -2.31
CA GLU A 141 7.50 1.99 -2.59
C GLU A 141 8.94 2.48 -2.44
N ARG A 142 9.37 3.42 -3.28
CA ARG A 142 10.66 4.15 -3.18
C ARG A 142 11.93 3.29 -3.25
N VAL A 143 11.85 1.95 -3.27
CA VAL A 143 13.01 1.05 -3.31
C VAL A 143 13.27 0.63 -4.75
N GLU A 144 14.33 1.17 -5.35
CA GLU A 144 14.74 0.81 -6.70
C GLU A 144 15.52 -0.51 -6.71
N THR A 145 14.93 -1.55 -7.30
CA THR A 145 15.60 -2.83 -7.52
C THR A 145 14.98 -3.63 -8.66
N HIS A 146 15.80 -4.42 -9.34
CA HIS A 146 15.35 -5.38 -10.35
C HIS A 146 14.94 -6.75 -9.75
N ARG A 147 15.12 -6.94 -8.43
CA ARG A 147 14.86 -8.21 -7.75
C ARG A 147 13.79 -8.03 -6.68
N THR A 148 12.53 -8.09 -7.11
CA THR A 148 11.37 -8.13 -6.22
C THR A 148 10.68 -9.48 -6.37
N ALA A 149 10.59 -10.24 -5.27
CA ALA A 149 9.73 -11.41 -5.20
C ALA A 149 8.31 -10.98 -4.81
N VAL A 150 7.30 -11.64 -5.34
CA VAL A 150 5.89 -11.35 -5.06
C VAL A 150 5.17 -12.63 -4.67
N ASP A 151 4.41 -12.57 -3.57
CA ASP A 151 3.44 -13.60 -3.22
C ASP A 151 2.02 -13.03 -3.34
N LEU A 152 1.11 -13.82 -3.91
CA LEU A 152 -0.32 -13.57 -3.78
C LEU A 152 -0.81 -14.22 -2.48
N VAL A 153 -1.41 -13.42 -1.61
CA VAL A 153 -1.90 -13.88 -0.31
C VAL A 153 -3.42 -13.81 -0.31
N LEU A 154 -4.08 -14.97 -0.23
CA LEU A 154 -5.51 -15.08 -0.01
C LEU A 154 -5.74 -15.17 1.49
N ARG A 155 -6.46 -14.20 2.06
CA ARG A 155 -6.81 -14.18 3.48
C ARG A 155 -8.30 -14.30 3.66
N GLU A 156 -8.75 -15.35 4.35
CA GLU A 156 -10.15 -15.56 4.67
C GLU A 156 -10.61 -14.50 5.67
N ARG A 157 -11.78 -13.90 5.41
CA ARG A 157 -12.19 -12.66 6.07
C ARG A 157 -12.48 -12.82 7.56
N GLU A 158 -13.04 -13.94 7.98
CA GLU A 158 -13.50 -14.16 9.35
C GLU A 158 -12.42 -14.85 10.19
N SER A 159 -11.97 -16.01 9.74
CA SER A 159 -10.95 -16.86 10.39
C SER A 159 -9.54 -16.32 10.27
N LYS A 160 -9.27 -15.41 9.32
CA LYS A 160 -7.92 -14.93 8.96
C LYS A 160 -6.97 -16.02 8.48
N ALA A 161 -7.48 -17.19 8.08
CA ALA A 161 -6.67 -18.22 7.45
C ALA A 161 -6.01 -17.67 6.18
N GLU A 162 -4.73 -17.99 5.97
CA GLU A 162 -3.95 -17.52 4.82
C GLU A 162 -3.61 -18.68 3.88
N HIS A 163 -3.74 -18.44 2.59
CA HIS A 163 -3.14 -19.24 1.53
C HIS A 163 -2.20 -18.36 0.73
N ARG A 164 -0.91 -18.71 0.70
CA ARG A 164 0.13 -17.97 -0.01
C ARG A 164 0.55 -18.71 -1.26
N VAL A 165 0.63 -17.99 -2.36
CA VAL A 165 1.02 -18.50 -3.66
C VAL A 165 2.18 -17.65 -4.16
N ALA A 166 3.35 -18.27 -4.32
CA ALA A 166 4.49 -17.61 -4.94
C ALA A 166 4.15 -17.25 -6.39
N ALA A 167 4.40 -16.00 -6.77
CA ALA A 167 4.18 -15.52 -8.13
C ALA A 167 5.45 -15.69 -8.98
N GLU A 168 5.26 -15.94 -10.26
CA GLU A 168 6.31 -15.79 -11.27
C GLU A 168 6.50 -14.29 -11.54
N THR A 169 7.68 -13.76 -11.27
CA THR A 169 8.03 -12.35 -11.46
C THR A 169 8.91 -12.15 -12.70
N GLY A 170 8.60 -11.16 -13.52
CA GLY A 170 9.37 -10.75 -14.70
C GLY A 170 9.33 -9.23 -14.91
N GLU A 171 9.83 -8.75 -16.04
CA GLU A 171 9.90 -7.31 -16.34
C GLU A 171 8.53 -6.63 -16.35
N ASP A 172 7.50 -7.32 -16.83
CA ASP A 172 6.13 -6.81 -16.93
C ASP A 172 5.31 -6.93 -15.63
N GLY A 173 5.91 -7.41 -14.54
CA GLY A 173 5.26 -7.60 -13.25
C GLY A 173 5.21 -9.07 -12.82
N PHE A 174 4.10 -9.50 -12.24
CA PHE A 174 3.92 -10.84 -11.68
C PHE A 174 2.72 -11.58 -12.28
N THR A 175 2.81 -12.91 -12.30
CA THR A 175 1.68 -13.82 -12.48
C THR A 175 1.60 -14.77 -11.28
N ALA A 176 0.44 -14.87 -10.66
CA ALA A 176 0.13 -15.90 -9.67
C ALA A 176 -1.08 -16.74 -10.11
N VAL A 177 -1.08 -18.02 -9.75
CA VAL A 177 -2.17 -18.95 -10.03
C VAL A 177 -2.60 -19.60 -8.71
N ALA A 178 -3.77 -19.21 -8.20
CA ALA A 178 -4.28 -19.71 -6.92
C ALA A 178 -5.36 -20.76 -7.14
N ASP A 179 -5.20 -21.93 -6.53
CA ASP A 179 -6.22 -22.97 -6.52
C ASP A 179 -7.28 -22.68 -5.46
N MET A 180 -8.48 -22.36 -5.91
CA MET A 180 -9.61 -22.06 -5.02
C MET A 180 -10.27 -23.31 -4.44
N THR A 181 -9.96 -24.50 -4.96
CA THR A 181 -10.40 -25.78 -4.36
C THR A 181 -9.60 -26.06 -3.09
N ALA A 182 -8.28 -25.86 -3.13
CA ALA A 182 -7.39 -25.98 -1.98
C ALA A 182 -7.71 -24.96 -0.88
N ALA A 183 -8.01 -23.70 -1.26
CA ALA A 183 -8.43 -22.67 -0.29
C ALA A 183 -9.77 -23.04 0.39
N GLY A 184 -10.71 -23.61 -0.36
CA GLY A 184 -11.99 -24.07 0.16
C GLY A 184 -13.03 -22.95 0.38
N PRO A 185 -14.20 -23.30 0.97
CA PRO A 185 -15.31 -22.36 1.18
C PRO A 185 -14.93 -21.18 2.05
N GLY A 186 -15.44 -19.99 1.71
CA GLY A 186 -15.17 -18.76 2.46
C GLY A 186 -15.07 -17.52 1.59
N ARG A 187 -14.86 -16.38 2.24
CA ARG A 187 -14.63 -15.10 1.55
C ARG A 187 -13.17 -14.72 1.69
N TRP A 188 -12.45 -14.82 0.58
CA TRP A 188 -11.02 -14.61 0.49
C TRP A 188 -10.73 -13.20 -0.04
N ASP A 189 -10.08 -12.39 0.77
CA ASP A 189 -9.56 -11.09 0.37
C ASP A 189 -8.14 -11.28 -0.20
N LEU A 190 -7.87 -10.66 -1.35
CA LEU A 190 -6.57 -10.79 -2.01
C LEU A 190 -5.63 -9.66 -1.59
N PHE A 191 -4.42 -10.06 -1.23
CA PHE A 191 -3.30 -9.20 -0.92
C PHE A 191 -2.12 -9.59 -1.80
N VAL A 192 -1.20 -8.65 -1.99
CA VAL A 192 0.12 -8.91 -2.57
C VAL A 192 1.16 -8.61 -1.50
N ALA A 193 2.10 -9.53 -1.32
CA ALA A 193 3.28 -9.32 -0.51
C ALA A 193 4.49 -9.13 -1.44
N ALA A 194 5.09 -7.95 -1.41
CA ALA A 194 6.30 -7.66 -2.17
C ALA A 194 7.51 -7.77 -1.25
N THR A 195 8.51 -8.52 -1.69
CA THR A 195 9.77 -8.72 -0.97
C THR A 195 10.94 -8.23 -1.80
N ALA A 196 11.67 -7.24 -1.28
CA ALA A 196 12.86 -6.71 -1.90
C ALA A 196 13.94 -6.46 -0.83
N LEU A 197 15.17 -6.90 -1.12
CA LEU A 197 16.34 -6.70 -0.24
C LEU A 197 16.12 -7.15 1.22
N GLY A 198 15.34 -8.23 1.41
CA GLY A 198 15.02 -8.79 2.73
C GLY A 198 13.88 -8.09 3.48
N ILE A 199 13.25 -7.07 2.88
CA ILE A 199 12.07 -6.41 3.43
C ILE A 199 10.82 -6.92 2.72
N THR A 200 9.84 -7.36 3.51
CA THR A 200 8.52 -7.75 3.00
C THR A 200 7.47 -6.77 3.48
N ARG A 201 6.63 -6.27 2.57
CA ARG A 201 5.42 -5.53 2.89
C ARG A 201 4.24 -6.11 2.14
N GLU A 202 3.07 -5.92 2.71
CA GLU A 202 1.82 -6.44 2.16
C GLU A 202 0.83 -5.30 1.94
N ALA A 203 0.10 -5.35 0.82
CA ALA A 203 -1.02 -4.45 0.56
C ALA A 203 -2.23 -5.19 0.00
N ARG A 204 -3.42 -4.70 0.31
CA ARG A 204 -4.68 -5.27 -0.19
C ARG A 204 -4.85 -4.92 -1.67
N PHE A 205 -4.93 -5.95 -2.50
CA PHE A 205 -4.76 -5.81 -3.93
C PHE A 205 -6.05 -5.41 -4.66
N GLY A 206 -5.92 -4.71 -5.80
CA GLY A 206 -7.02 -4.48 -6.76
C GLY A 206 -7.60 -3.06 -6.84
N THR A 207 -7.22 -2.12 -5.95
CA THR A 207 -7.70 -0.71 -6.01
C THR A 207 -7.15 0.07 -7.18
N VAL A 208 -5.92 -0.22 -7.61
CA VAL A 208 -5.29 0.35 -8.80
C VAL A 208 -5.34 -0.70 -9.91
N ARG A 209 -5.87 -0.33 -11.08
CA ARG A 209 -6.17 -1.28 -12.16
C ARG A 209 -5.62 -0.82 -13.49
N GLY A 210 -5.16 -1.77 -14.29
CA GLY A 210 -4.84 -1.55 -15.70
C GLY A 210 -6.12 -1.28 -16.51
N PRO A 211 -6.03 -0.57 -17.65
CA PRO A 211 -7.19 -0.14 -18.44
C PRO A 211 -8.00 -1.29 -19.04
N ALA A 212 -7.41 -2.48 -19.16
CA ALA A 212 -8.08 -3.67 -19.71
C ALA A 212 -8.81 -4.52 -18.65
N LEU A 213 -8.59 -4.25 -17.36
CA LEU A 213 -9.21 -5.02 -16.29
C LEU A 213 -10.63 -4.54 -16.05
N LYS A 214 -11.60 -5.44 -16.27
CA LYS A 214 -13.01 -5.15 -16.02
C LYS A 214 -13.43 -5.54 -14.61
N ASP A 215 -14.52 -4.92 -14.17
CA ASP A 215 -15.03 -5.05 -12.81
C ASP A 215 -16.12 -6.12 -12.66
N GLU A 216 -16.56 -6.73 -13.76
CA GLU A 216 -17.66 -7.69 -13.69
C GLU A 216 -17.26 -8.96 -12.93
N PRO A 217 -18.14 -9.48 -12.04
CA PRO A 217 -17.85 -10.70 -11.32
C PRO A 217 -17.66 -11.91 -12.25
N LEU A 218 -16.58 -12.66 -12.05
CA LEU A 218 -16.26 -13.87 -12.81
C LEU A 218 -16.63 -15.10 -11.99
N ARG A 219 -17.63 -15.86 -12.43
CA ARG A 219 -18.10 -17.08 -11.75
C ARG A 219 -17.53 -18.35 -12.37
N ARG A 220 -17.18 -19.33 -11.54
CA ARG A 220 -16.73 -20.67 -11.94
C ARG A 220 -17.28 -21.73 -10.99
N ALA A 221 -17.68 -22.87 -11.54
CA ALA A 221 -17.94 -24.07 -10.74
C ALA A 221 -16.61 -24.77 -10.44
N LEU A 222 -16.38 -25.13 -9.17
CA LEU A 222 -15.11 -25.69 -8.69
C LEU A 222 -15.09 -27.23 -8.62
N GLY A 223 -16.20 -27.90 -8.93
CA GLY A 223 -16.42 -29.30 -8.53
C GLY A 223 -17.09 -29.39 -7.15
N ASP A 224 -17.46 -30.61 -6.72
CA ASP A 224 -18.04 -30.91 -5.40
C ASP A 224 -19.24 -30.07 -4.97
N GLY A 225 -20.00 -29.59 -5.95
CA GLY A 225 -21.13 -28.69 -5.68
C GLY A 225 -20.70 -27.35 -5.08
N LEU A 226 -19.49 -26.87 -5.36
CA LEU A 226 -19.01 -25.53 -5.00
C LEU A 226 -18.99 -24.59 -6.22
N THR A 227 -19.17 -23.31 -5.94
CA THR A 227 -19.06 -22.21 -6.91
C THR A 227 -18.21 -21.10 -6.32
N ALA A 228 -17.23 -20.65 -7.09
CA ALA A 228 -16.43 -19.49 -6.76
C ALA A 228 -16.80 -18.28 -7.62
N THR A 229 -16.77 -17.11 -7.02
CA THR A 229 -16.95 -15.83 -7.72
C THR A 229 -15.79 -14.92 -7.39
N VAL A 230 -15.00 -14.55 -8.40
CA VAL A 230 -14.05 -13.44 -8.32
C VAL A 230 -14.85 -12.15 -8.48
N TYR A 231 -14.59 -11.15 -7.64
CA TYR A 231 -15.28 -9.86 -7.69
C TYR A 231 -14.44 -8.76 -7.04
N PHE A 232 -14.81 -7.52 -7.30
CA PHE A 232 -14.28 -6.37 -6.57
C PHE A 232 -15.24 -5.96 -5.45
N THR A 233 -14.68 -5.75 -4.26
CA THR A 233 -15.41 -5.22 -3.11
C THR A 233 -15.84 -3.77 -3.35
N LYS A 234 -16.74 -3.24 -2.50
CA LYS A 234 -17.15 -1.82 -2.55
C LYS A 234 -15.96 -0.85 -2.46
N GLY A 235 -14.90 -1.22 -1.73
CA GLY A 235 -13.67 -0.43 -1.62
C GLY A 235 -12.70 -0.62 -2.80
N GLY A 236 -13.09 -1.37 -3.84
CA GLY A 236 -12.29 -1.58 -5.03
C GLY A 236 -11.28 -2.73 -4.94
N HIS A 237 -11.15 -3.43 -3.82
CA HIS A 237 -10.20 -4.54 -3.67
C HIS A 237 -10.72 -5.84 -4.30
N LEU A 238 -9.79 -6.66 -4.82
CA LEU A 238 -10.07 -7.97 -5.38
C LEU A 238 -10.37 -9.00 -4.28
N ALA A 239 -11.39 -9.83 -4.49
CA ALA A 239 -11.79 -10.88 -3.58
C ALA A 239 -12.35 -12.09 -4.35
N VAL A 240 -12.34 -13.25 -3.70
CA VAL A 240 -13.00 -14.47 -4.18
C VAL A 240 -13.95 -14.98 -3.11
N HIS A 241 -15.19 -15.28 -3.50
CA HIS A 241 -16.16 -15.90 -2.61
C HIS A 241 -16.46 -17.31 -3.11
N VAL A 242 -16.07 -18.30 -2.31
CA VAL A 242 -16.32 -19.72 -2.54
C VAL A 242 -17.49 -20.15 -1.66
N ARG A 243 -18.53 -20.71 -2.27
CA ARG A 243 -19.76 -21.12 -1.57
C ARG A 243 -20.36 -22.36 -2.21
N PRO A 244 -21.27 -23.07 -1.52
CA PRO A 244 -22.08 -24.10 -2.15
C PRO A 244 -22.81 -23.57 -3.40
N ALA A 245 -22.78 -24.36 -4.45
CA ALA A 245 -23.54 -24.15 -5.66
C ALA A 245 -25.03 -24.16 -5.30
N PRO A 246 -25.84 -23.26 -5.89
CA PRO A 246 -27.28 -23.30 -5.69
C PRO A 246 -27.82 -24.67 -6.13
N ALA A 247 -28.68 -25.26 -5.29
CA ALA A 247 -29.32 -26.53 -5.61
C ALA A 247 -30.03 -26.42 -6.98
N PRO A 248 -29.98 -27.47 -7.82
CA PRO A 248 -30.71 -27.46 -9.07
C PRO A 248 -32.20 -27.24 -8.78
N PRO A 249 -32.92 -26.44 -9.59
CA PRO A 249 -34.34 -26.24 -9.38
C PRO A 249 -35.05 -27.59 -9.47
N PRO A 250 -36.06 -27.84 -8.61
CA PRO A 250 -36.76 -29.11 -8.56
C PRO A 250 -37.31 -29.48 -9.94
N LEU A 251 -37.31 -30.79 -10.27
CA LEU A 251 -37.70 -31.31 -11.59
C LEU A 251 -39.06 -30.77 -12.06
N ARG A 252 -39.99 -30.55 -11.13
CA ARG A 252 -41.30 -29.94 -11.39
C ARG A 252 -41.21 -28.55 -12.03
N THR A 253 -40.27 -27.71 -11.60
CA THR A 253 -40.02 -26.38 -12.18
C THR A 253 -39.38 -26.45 -13.56
N LYS A 254 -38.55 -27.48 -13.83
CA LYS A 254 -38.00 -27.73 -15.18
C LYS A 254 -39.09 -28.18 -16.16
N ILE A 255 -40.02 -29.03 -15.72
CA ILE A 255 -41.15 -29.51 -16.53
C ILE A 255 -42.11 -28.36 -16.86
N ILE A 256 -42.47 -27.53 -15.89
CA ILE A 256 -43.37 -26.37 -16.11
C ILE A 256 -42.76 -25.39 -17.12
N ARG A 257 -41.45 -25.08 -17.03
CA ARG A 257 -40.78 -24.21 -18.01
C ARG A 257 -40.66 -24.79 -19.41
N ARG A 258 -40.68 -26.12 -19.55
CA ARG A 258 -40.59 -26.81 -20.84
C ARG A 258 -41.95 -26.96 -21.52
N LEU A 259 -43.03 -26.95 -20.74
CA LEU A 259 -44.41 -26.97 -21.23
C LEU A 259 -45.00 -25.57 -21.48
N ALA A 260 -44.38 -24.53 -20.93
CA ALA A 260 -44.75 -23.12 -21.16
C ALA A 260 -43.97 -22.47 -22.34
N ARG A 261 -43.31 -23.29 -23.19
CA ARG A 261 -42.64 -22.86 -24.42
C ARG A 261 -43.31 -23.50 -25.62
#